data_AF-A0A962RI58-F1
#
_entry.id   AF-A0A962RI58-F1
#
_cell.length_a   1.000
_cell.length_b   1.000
_cell.length_c   1.000
_cell.angle_alpha   90.00
_cell.angle_beta   90.00
_cell.angle_gamma   90.00
#
_symmetry.space_group_name_H-M   'P 1'
#
loop_
_entity.id
_entity.type
_entity.pdbx_description
1 polymer ?
#
loop_
_entity_poly.entity_id
_entity_poly.type
_entity_poly.pdbx_seq_one_letter_code
_entity_poly.pdbx_strand_id
1 'polypeptide(L)'
;VQRFASPEDLTAADCTVEEREEYEPHVAMGTVVYAGVDYAQIVKRASAEGDVLLWDGGNNDFPFVQPDLHLVLVDPLRPGNEQGFHPGEAVLRMADVVIVVKVDSATAADIQQVTDTARAINPDAVVGRGRSPVMLDDPDLVRNHRVLVIEDGPTLTHGGMSHGAGYVAAVNAGAASIVDPRPFATDTMRGVFEQYPHIGKVLPAVGYSRAQLDALQQTIKRSDAEVVVCGTPCDLGQLIATDRPWVRARYEFEESDNDTLSRALERFLTDHGLA
;
A
#
# COMPACT_ATOMS: atom_id res chain seq x y z
N VAL A 1 6.33 -15.22 -18.02
CA VAL A 1 6.87 -13.86 -17.83
C VAL A 1 5.99 -12.88 -18.57
N GLN A 2 5.26 -12.08 -17.82
CA GLN A 2 4.49 -10.94 -18.30
C GLN A 2 5.34 -9.67 -18.18
N ARG A 3 5.00 -8.66 -18.97
CA ARG A 3 5.65 -7.34 -19.01
C ARG A 3 4.55 -6.29 -19.11
N PHE A 4 4.52 -5.33 -18.19
CA PHE A 4 3.54 -4.26 -18.13
C PHE A 4 4.28 -2.92 -18.14
N ALA A 5 4.01 -2.08 -19.14
CA ALA A 5 4.57 -0.74 -19.24
C ALA A 5 3.49 0.36 -19.33
N SER A 6 2.22 -0.05 -19.47
CA SER A 6 1.08 0.84 -19.60
C SER A 6 -0.17 0.24 -18.94
N PRO A 7 -1.15 1.07 -18.52
CA PRO A 7 -2.42 0.58 -18.00
C PRO A 7 -3.15 -0.38 -18.95
N GLU A 8 -3.01 -0.17 -20.27
CA GLU A 8 -3.59 -1.01 -21.30
C GLU A 8 -3.04 -2.45 -21.26
N ASP A 9 -1.77 -2.63 -20.88
CA ASP A 9 -1.17 -3.96 -20.73
C ASP A 9 -1.85 -4.77 -19.62
N LEU A 10 -2.21 -4.10 -18.50
CA LEU A 10 -2.90 -4.72 -17.37
C LEU A 10 -4.30 -5.20 -17.79
N THR A 11 -5.02 -4.39 -18.57
CA THR A 11 -6.33 -4.77 -19.13
C THR A 11 -6.21 -5.89 -20.15
N ALA A 12 -5.22 -5.83 -21.05
CA ALA A 12 -5.02 -6.84 -22.08
C ALA A 12 -4.66 -8.22 -21.50
N ALA A 13 -4.01 -8.24 -20.33
CA ALA A 13 -3.68 -9.47 -19.60
C ALA A 13 -4.81 -10.00 -18.72
N ASP A 14 -5.97 -9.33 -18.65
CA ASP A 14 -7.08 -9.64 -17.74
C ASP A 14 -6.62 -9.74 -16.28
N CYS A 15 -5.75 -8.81 -15.86
CA CYS A 15 -5.20 -8.81 -14.51
C CYS A 15 -6.31 -8.72 -13.47
N THR A 16 -6.20 -9.53 -12.41
CA THR A 16 -7.12 -9.42 -11.27
C THR A 16 -6.91 -8.09 -10.55
N VAL A 17 -7.85 -7.69 -9.70
CA VAL A 17 -7.68 -6.44 -8.95
C VAL A 17 -6.51 -6.54 -7.98
N GLU A 18 -6.29 -7.72 -7.36
CA GLU A 18 -5.13 -7.99 -6.52
C GLU A 18 -3.82 -7.86 -7.31
N GLU A 19 -3.75 -8.38 -8.54
CA GLU A 19 -2.59 -8.15 -9.42
C GLU A 19 -2.42 -6.65 -9.75
N ARG A 20 -3.52 -5.92 -9.97
CA ARG A 20 -3.47 -4.47 -10.21
C ARG A 20 -3.03 -3.70 -8.97
N GLU A 21 -3.37 -4.13 -7.75
CA GLU A 21 -2.89 -3.52 -6.50
C GLU A 21 -1.35 -3.54 -6.43
N GLU A 22 -0.73 -4.61 -6.92
CA GLU A 22 0.73 -4.77 -6.98
C GLU A 22 1.35 -4.04 -8.19
N TYR A 23 0.73 -4.06 -9.37
CA TYR A 23 1.36 -3.59 -10.61
C TYR A 23 1.03 -2.14 -10.98
N GLU A 24 -0.20 -1.70 -10.76
CA GLU A 24 -0.70 -0.39 -11.21
C GLU A 24 0.09 0.78 -10.61
N PRO A 25 0.48 0.79 -9.32
CA PRO A 25 1.27 1.88 -8.76
C PRO A 25 2.61 2.07 -9.49
N HIS A 26 3.31 0.98 -9.81
CA HIS A 26 4.58 1.03 -10.54
C HIS A 26 4.41 1.52 -11.98
N VAL A 27 3.41 1.01 -12.70
CA VAL A 27 3.10 1.43 -14.07
C VAL A 27 2.72 2.92 -14.11
N ALA A 28 1.94 3.40 -13.13
CA ALA A 28 1.56 4.81 -13.03
C ALA A 28 2.77 5.74 -12.78
N MET A 29 3.84 5.25 -12.15
CA MET A 29 5.10 5.97 -11.98
C MET A 29 6.02 5.90 -13.22
N GLY A 30 5.61 5.16 -14.26
CA GLY A 30 6.41 4.96 -15.48
C GLY A 30 7.43 3.82 -15.38
N THR A 31 7.36 3.00 -14.33
CA THR A 31 8.21 1.81 -14.18
C THR A 31 7.64 0.64 -14.97
N VAL A 32 8.51 -0.13 -15.64
CA VAL A 32 8.11 -1.37 -16.32
C VAL A 32 8.10 -2.51 -15.32
N VAL A 33 6.97 -3.20 -15.19
CA VAL A 33 6.81 -4.35 -14.29
C VAL A 33 6.97 -5.65 -15.05
N TYR A 34 7.80 -6.55 -14.52
CA TYR A 34 7.91 -7.94 -14.99
C TYR A 34 7.38 -8.90 -13.94
N ALA A 35 6.42 -9.74 -14.32
CA ALA A 35 5.77 -10.67 -13.41
C ALA A 35 5.85 -12.13 -13.90
N GLY A 36 5.89 -13.07 -12.95
CA GLY A 36 5.86 -14.51 -13.20
C GLY A 36 6.73 -15.30 -12.22
N VAL A 37 6.77 -16.62 -12.41
CA VAL A 37 7.45 -17.56 -11.50
C VAL A 37 8.88 -17.93 -11.91
N ASP A 38 9.26 -17.67 -13.16
CA ASP A 38 10.61 -17.95 -13.68
C ASP A 38 11.49 -16.70 -13.54
N TYR A 39 12.10 -16.55 -12.36
CA TYR A 39 12.94 -15.40 -12.03
C TYR A 39 14.18 -15.29 -12.90
N ALA A 40 14.73 -16.40 -13.39
CA ALA A 40 15.86 -16.36 -14.31
C ALA A 40 15.47 -15.71 -15.65
N GLN A 41 14.28 -16.03 -16.18
CA GLN A 41 13.77 -15.38 -17.38
C GLN A 41 13.33 -13.94 -17.13
N ILE A 42 12.75 -13.63 -15.97
CA ILE A 42 12.39 -12.27 -15.58
C ILE A 42 13.63 -11.38 -15.56
N VAL A 43 14.66 -11.76 -14.79
CA VAL A 43 15.88 -10.99 -14.64
C VAL A 43 16.57 -10.81 -15.97
N LYS A 44 16.66 -11.86 -16.81
CA LYS A 44 17.24 -11.77 -18.16
C LYS A 44 16.52 -10.76 -19.06
N ARG A 45 15.19 -10.65 -18.96
CA ARG A 45 14.41 -9.72 -19.79
C ARG A 45 14.45 -8.31 -19.24
N ALA A 46 14.28 -8.16 -17.92
CA ALA A 46 14.28 -6.87 -17.26
C ALA A 46 15.67 -6.19 -17.38
N SER A 47 16.77 -6.92 -17.24
CA SER A 47 18.13 -6.37 -17.40
C SER A 47 18.49 -5.95 -18.82
N ALA A 48 17.71 -6.35 -19.82
CA ALA A 48 17.86 -5.87 -21.19
C ALA A 48 17.21 -4.50 -21.41
N GLU A 49 16.38 -4.03 -20.48
CA GLU A 49 15.57 -2.81 -20.62
C GLU A 49 15.84 -1.75 -19.52
N GLY A 50 16.44 -2.13 -18.39
CA GLY A 50 16.70 -1.21 -17.28
C GLY A 50 18.09 -1.38 -16.68
N ASP A 51 18.69 -0.26 -16.28
CA ASP A 51 19.99 -0.21 -15.59
C ASP A 51 19.88 -0.61 -14.11
N VAL A 52 18.68 -0.46 -13.51
CA VAL A 52 18.37 -0.83 -12.13
C VAL A 52 17.14 -1.74 -12.11
N LEU A 53 17.23 -2.83 -11.36
CA LEU A 53 16.12 -3.73 -11.11
C LEU A 53 15.66 -3.58 -9.65
N LEU A 54 14.41 -3.15 -9.46
CA LEU A 54 13.75 -3.25 -8.16
C LEU A 54 13.05 -4.60 -8.08
N TRP A 55 13.51 -5.46 -7.16
CA TRP A 55 12.81 -6.69 -6.81
C TRP A 55 11.94 -6.42 -5.59
N ASP A 56 10.63 -6.48 -5.77
CA ASP A 56 9.66 -6.34 -4.68
C ASP A 56 9.17 -7.73 -4.23
N GLY A 57 9.51 -8.10 -3.00
CA GLY A 57 9.05 -9.35 -2.36
C GLY A 57 7.78 -9.17 -1.52
N GLY A 58 7.28 -7.94 -1.42
CA GLY A 58 6.21 -7.56 -0.51
C GLY A 58 6.50 -8.03 0.91
N ASN A 59 5.51 -8.67 1.52
CA ASN A 59 5.63 -9.30 2.84
C ASN A 59 5.75 -10.83 2.78
N ASN A 60 5.89 -11.40 1.57
CA ASN A 60 5.72 -12.84 1.35
C ASN A 60 7.01 -13.58 1.03
N ASP A 61 8.07 -12.89 0.59
CA ASP A 61 9.26 -13.56 0.08
C ASP A 61 10.58 -12.82 0.36
N PHE A 62 11.70 -13.53 0.19
CA PHE A 62 13.06 -12.99 0.19
C PHE A 62 13.67 -13.08 -1.22
N PRO A 63 14.68 -12.28 -1.59
CA PRO A 63 15.12 -12.19 -2.98
C PRO A 63 15.72 -13.52 -3.49
N PHE A 64 15.26 -13.97 -4.65
CA PHE A 64 15.78 -15.17 -5.34
C PHE A 64 17.04 -14.93 -6.18
N VAL A 65 17.46 -13.67 -6.27
CA VAL A 65 18.74 -13.24 -6.81
C VAL A 65 19.51 -12.53 -5.73
N GLN A 66 20.84 -12.45 -5.88
CA GLN A 66 21.65 -11.68 -4.95
C GLN A 66 21.42 -10.18 -5.23
N PRO A 67 20.87 -9.41 -4.28
CA PRO A 67 20.75 -7.97 -4.43
C PRO A 67 22.11 -7.30 -4.22
N ASP A 68 22.35 -6.21 -4.96
CA ASP A 68 23.49 -5.30 -4.72
C ASP A 68 23.21 -4.30 -3.59
N LEU A 69 21.92 -4.11 -3.25
CA LEU A 69 21.43 -3.36 -2.09
C LEU A 69 20.09 -3.96 -1.63
N HIS A 70 20.00 -4.36 -0.36
CA HIS A 70 18.80 -4.96 0.23
C HIS A 70 18.17 -4.04 1.27
N LEU A 71 17.01 -3.49 0.95
CA LEU A 71 16.21 -2.62 1.81
C LEU A 71 15.12 -3.45 2.51
N VAL A 72 14.98 -3.29 3.83
CA VAL A 72 13.94 -3.95 4.62
C VAL A 72 13.16 -2.93 5.45
N LEU A 73 11.83 -3.08 5.46
CA LEU A 73 10.94 -2.24 6.24
C LEU A 73 10.54 -2.95 7.54
N VAL A 74 10.55 -2.21 8.66
CA VAL A 74 10.07 -2.69 9.96
C VAL A 74 8.94 -1.78 10.44
N ASP A 75 7.78 -2.37 10.77
CA ASP A 75 6.58 -1.64 11.16
C ASP A 75 6.44 -1.54 12.69
N PRO A 76 6.65 -0.36 13.31
CA PRO A 76 6.53 -0.16 14.75
C PRO A 76 5.08 -0.23 15.26
N LEU A 77 4.06 -0.29 14.39
CA LEU A 77 2.68 -0.51 14.82
C LEU A 77 2.41 -1.96 15.24
N ARG A 78 3.36 -2.87 15.00
CA ARG A 78 3.27 -4.29 15.39
C ARG A 78 4.58 -4.80 16.00
N PRO A 79 5.03 -4.27 17.15
CA PRO A 79 6.31 -4.66 17.74
C PRO A 79 6.38 -6.17 18.01
N GLY A 80 7.51 -6.79 17.66
CA GLY A 80 7.77 -8.22 17.76
C GLY A 80 7.53 -8.99 16.46
N ASN A 81 6.77 -8.44 15.51
CA ASN A 81 6.53 -9.10 14.22
C ASN A 81 7.82 -9.25 13.39
N GLU A 82 8.78 -8.35 13.58
CA GLU A 82 10.09 -8.39 12.93
C GLU A 82 10.94 -9.62 13.30
N GLN A 83 10.53 -10.37 14.33
CA GLN A 83 11.18 -11.63 14.77
C GLN A 83 10.26 -12.85 14.65
N GLY A 84 8.94 -12.63 14.52
CA GLY A 84 7.93 -13.67 14.73
C GLY A 84 7.43 -14.36 13.46
N PHE A 85 7.77 -13.84 12.28
CA PHE A 85 7.19 -14.30 11.01
C PHE A 85 8.28 -14.59 9.98
N HIS A 86 8.08 -15.69 9.25
CA HIS A 86 8.86 -16.01 8.06
C HIS A 86 8.13 -15.47 6.81
N PRO A 87 8.84 -14.83 5.86
CA PRO A 87 10.28 -14.63 5.81
C PRO A 87 10.80 -13.33 6.46
N GLY A 88 9.98 -12.60 7.22
CA GLY A 88 10.32 -11.32 7.85
C GLY A 88 11.66 -11.29 8.61
N GLU A 89 11.90 -12.26 9.50
CA GLU A 89 13.20 -12.33 10.21
C GLU A 89 14.37 -12.61 9.26
N ALA A 90 14.15 -13.44 8.23
CA ALA A 90 15.18 -13.81 7.26
C ALA A 90 15.61 -12.61 6.42
N VAL A 91 14.65 -11.81 5.90
CA VAL A 91 14.99 -10.59 5.16
C VAL A 91 15.67 -9.58 6.06
N LEU A 92 15.24 -9.42 7.32
CA LEU A 92 15.88 -8.50 8.27
C LEU A 92 17.35 -8.85 8.53
N ARG A 93 17.68 -10.15 8.64
CA ARG A 93 19.07 -10.63 8.77
C ARG A 93 19.91 -10.39 7.52
N MET A 94 19.29 -10.25 6.37
CA MET A 94 19.95 -10.02 5.07
C MET A 94 20.02 -8.54 4.68
N ALA A 95 19.41 -7.65 5.46
CA ALA A 95 19.29 -6.24 5.10
C ALA A 95 20.65 -5.53 5.11
N ASP A 96 20.88 -4.69 4.11
CA ASP A 96 21.92 -3.66 4.15
C ASP A 96 21.40 -2.40 4.86
N VAL A 97 20.13 -2.09 4.63
CA VAL A 97 19.44 -0.94 5.22
C VAL A 97 18.09 -1.37 5.77
N VAL A 98 17.83 -0.99 7.02
CA VAL A 98 16.53 -1.17 7.67
C VAL A 98 15.88 0.19 7.84
N ILE A 99 14.64 0.33 7.39
CA ILE A 99 13.83 1.53 7.58
C ILE A 99 12.70 1.22 8.55
N VAL A 100 12.71 1.88 9.70
CA VAL A 100 11.57 1.86 10.63
C VAL A 100 10.53 2.84 10.08
N VAL A 101 9.44 2.31 9.51
CA VAL A 101 8.40 3.10 8.83
C VAL A 101 7.33 3.61 9.81
N LYS A 102 6.39 4.44 9.34
CA LYS A 102 5.21 4.91 10.10
C LYS A 102 5.54 5.52 11.47
N VAL A 103 6.72 6.14 11.61
CA VAL A 103 7.16 6.74 12.90
C VAL A 103 6.31 7.92 13.34
N ASP A 104 5.54 8.51 12.42
CA ASP A 104 4.55 9.55 12.67
C ASP A 104 3.25 9.03 13.29
N SER A 105 3.02 7.72 13.24
CA SER A 105 1.81 7.06 13.75
C SER A 105 2.06 6.19 14.99
N ALA A 106 3.29 5.70 15.19
CA ALA A 106 3.65 4.82 16.29
C ALA A 106 4.09 5.57 17.56
N THR A 107 4.04 4.91 18.72
CA THR A 107 4.57 5.50 19.95
C THR A 107 6.09 5.49 19.96
N ALA A 108 6.70 6.42 20.69
CA ALA A 108 8.16 6.45 20.85
C ALA A 108 8.72 5.17 21.47
N ALA A 109 7.95 4.52 22.36
CA ALA A 109 8.33 3.24 22.97
C ALA A 109 8.37 2.11 21.94
N ASP A 110 7.35 2.02 21.08
CA ASP A 110 7.27 1.00 20.04
C ASP A 110 8.36 1.18 18.98
N ILE A 111 8.60 2.42 18.54
CA ILE A 111 9.69 2.77 17.62
C ILE A 111 11.04 2.34 18.21
N GLN A 112 11.27 2.62 19.50
CA GLN A 112 12.50 2.24 20.18
C GLN A 112 12.65 0.72 20.24
N GLN A 113 11.59 -0.01 20.62
CA GLN A 113 11.59 -1.46 20.73
C GLN A 113 11.96 -2.15 19.41
N VAL A 114 11.33 -1.76 18.29
CA VAL A 114 11.62 -2.38 16.99
C VAL A 114 13.00 -1.98 16.47
N THR A 115 13.46 -0.75 16.76
CA THR A 115 14.81 -0.29 16.41
C THR A 115 15.88 -1.12 17.13
N ASP A 116 15.71 -1.34 18.44
CA ASP A 116 16.67 -2.10 19.24
C ASP A 116 16.68 -3.57 18.83
N THR A 117 15.52 -4.12 18.50
CA THR A 117 15.40 -5.47 17.95
C THR A 117 16.12 -5.59 16.62
N ALA A 118 15.88 -4.68 15.67
CA ALA A 118 16.51 -4.72 14.35
C ALA A 118 18.04 -4.72 14.48
N ARG A 119 18.58 -3.86 15.35
CA ARG A 119 20.03 -3.79 15.64
C ARG A 119 20.56 -5.07 16.30
N ALA A 120 19.77 -5.73 17.13
CA ALA A 120 20.16 -6.99 17.77
C ALA A 120 20.18 -8.16 16.76
N ILE A 121 19.25 -8.17 15.81
CA ILE A 121 19.16 -9.21 14.77
C ILE A 121 20.22 -9.02 13.69
N ASN A 122 20.42 -7.78 13.25
CA ASN A 122 21.39 -7.42 12.22
C ASN A 122 22.18 -6.18 12.67
N PRO A 123 23.33 -6.37 13.33
CA PRO A 123 24.16 -5.27 13.83
C PRO A 123 24.90 -4.50 12.72
N ASP A 124 25.00 -5.08 11.52
CA ASP A 124 25.74 -4.50 10.39
C ASP A 124 24.86 -3.61 9.51
N ALA A 125 23.53 -3.78 9.56
CA ALA A 125 22.59 -2.95 8.79
C ALA A 125 22.57 -1.50 9.28
N VAL A 126 22.49 -0.59 8.31
CA VAL A 126 22.22 0.83 8.59
C VAL A 126 20.74 0.99 8.91
N VAL A 127 20.42 1.60 10.05
CA VAL A 127 19.01 1.79 10.48
C VAL A 127 18.58 3.24 10.33
N GLY A 128 17.60 3.47 9.46
CA GLY A 128 16.94 4.76 9.24
C GLY A 128 15.49 4.76 9.72
N ARG A 129 14.83 5.92 9.63
CA ARG A 129 13.42 6.10 9.98
C ARG A 129 12.68 6.73 8.81
N GLY A 130 11.39 6.42 8.70
CA GLY A 130 10.52 6.99 7.69
C GLY A 130 9.14 7.22 8.23
N ARG A 131 8.55 8.35 7.86
CA ARG A 131 7.14 8.65 8.04
C ARG A 131 6.36 8.07 6.86
N SER A 132 5.09 7.77 7.10
CA SER A 132 4.16 7.34 6.05
C SER A 132 2.89 8.19 6.13
N PRO A 133 2.97 9.50 5.84
CA PRO A 133 1.79 10.34 5.79
C PRO A 133 0.80 9.84 4.73
N VAL A 134 -0.49 9.86 5.08
CA VAL A 134 -1.56 9.65 4.10
C VAL A 134 -1.90 10.98 3.44
N MET A 135 -1.82 11.01 2.13
CA MET A 135 -2.08 12.17 1.28
C MET A 135 -3.33 11.94 0.43
N LEU A 136 -4.10 12.99 0.18
CA LEU A 136 -5.19 12.98 -0.79
C LEU A 136 -4.73 13.65 -2.08
N ASP A 137 -5.12 13.09 -3.22
CA ASP A 137 -4.80 13.66 -4.54
C ASP A 137 -5.37 15.07 -4.72
N ASP A 138 -6.62 15.27 -4.28
CA ASP A 138 -7.31 16.56 -4.30
C ASP A 138 -8.06 16.76 -2.97
N PRO A 139 -7.38 17.32 -1.95
CA PRO A 139 -7.98 17.52 -0.63
C PRO A 139 -9.10 18.57 -0.63
N ASP A 140 -9.16 19.46 -1.63
CA ASP A 140 -10.17 20.51 -1.69
C ASP A 140 -11.54 19.97 -2.10
N LEU A 141 -11.59 18.91 -2.90
CA LEU A 141 -12.83 18.16 -3.17
C LEU A 141 -13.41 17.53 -1.90
N VAL A 142 -12.57 17.16 -0.94
CA VAL A 142 -12.98 16.52 0.31
C VAL A 142 -13.43 17.54 1.36
N ARG A 143 -12.75 18.69 1.43
CA ARG A 143 -12.98 19.72 2.44
C ARG A 143 -14.42 20.21 2.43
N ASN A 144 -15.07 20.24 3.60
CA ASN A 144 -16.45 20.68 3.80
C ASN A 144 -17.54 19.88 3.04
N HIS A 145 -17.19 18.75 2.44
CA HIS A 145 -18.16 17.89 1.74
C HIS A 145 -18.49 16.64 2.57
N ARG A 146 -19.63 16.02 2.26
CA ARG A 146 -20.03 14.71 2.79
C ARG A 146 -19.31 13.62 2.00
N VAL A 147 -18.51 12.81 2.69
CA VAL A 147 -17.58 11.89 2.03
C VAL A 147 -17.96 10.45 2.34
N LEU A 148 -18.09 9.62 1.30
CA LEU A 148 -18.09 8.17 1.46
C LEU A 148 -16.64 7.68 1.33
N VAL A 149 -16.13 7.03 2.37
CA VAL A 149 -14.77 6.48 2.36
C VAL A 149 -14.85 4.99 2.07
N ILE A 150 -14.07 4.53 1.09
CA ILE A 150 -13.82 3.12 0.78
C ILE A 150 -12.42 2.77 1.29
N GLU A 151 -12.30 1.65 2.00
CA GLU A 151 -11.06 1.22 2.62
C GLU A 151 -10.70 -0.21 2.22
N ASP A 152 -9.42 -0.54 2.37
CA ASP A 152 -8.87 -1.86 2.15
C ASP A 152 -9.60 -2.95 2.95
N GLY A 153 -10.13 -3.94 2.23
CA GLY A 153 -10.92 -5.03 2.81
C GLY A 153 -10.15 -5.87 3.83
N PRO A 154 -8.97 -6.42 3.50
CA PRO A 154 -8.12 -7.16 4.44
C PRO A 154 -7.81 -6.40 5.73
N THR A 155 -7.47 -5.11 5.64
CA THR A 155 -7.22 -4.23 6.80
C THR A 155 -8.43 -4.16 7.73
N LEU A 156 -9.63 -4.00 7.16
CA LEU A 156 -10.86 -3.90 7.95
C LEU A 156 -11.38 -5.24 8.45
N THR A 157 -11.20 -6.32 7.70
CA THR A 157 -11.79 -7.63 8.01
C THR A 157 -10.88 -8.42 8.94
N HIS A 158 -9.93 -9.17 8.39
CA HIS A 158 -9.01 -9.99 9.16
C HIS A 158 -7.97 -9.18 9.94
N GLY A 159 -7.68 -7.95 9.50
CA GLY A 159 -6.84 -6.98 10.24
C GLY A 159 -7.54 -6.35 11.45
N GLY A 160 -8.87 -6.44 11.54
CA GLY A 160 -9.64 -6.03 12.72
C GLY A 160 -9.75 -4.51 12.93
N MET A 161 -9.33 -3.68 11.97
CA MET A 161 -9.43 -2.23 12.10
C MET A 161 -10.85 -1.73 11.82
N SER A 162 -11.28 -0.68 12.53
CA SER A 162 -12.59 -0.06 12.29
C SER A 162 -12.60 0.93 11.13
N HIS A 163 -11.43 1.41 10.72
CA HIS A 163 -11.21 2.35 9.61
C HIS A 163 -9.75 2.25 9.16
N GLY A 164 -9.42 2.83 8.00
CA GLY A 164 -8.07 2.79 7.43
C GLY A 164 -7.55 4.18 7.07
N ALA A 165 -6.69 4.20 6.06
CA ALA A 165 -5.96 5.39 5.62
C ALA A 165 -6.90 6.45 5.01
N GLY A 166 -7.88 6.02 4.21
CA GLY A 166 -8.83 6.93 3.55
C GLY A 166 -9.65 7.76 4.54
N TYR A 167 -10.05 7.16 5.65
CA TYR A 167 -10.81 7.81 6.71
C TYR A 167 -9.97 8.86 7.42
N VAL A 168 -8.74 8.49 7.81
CA VAL A 168 -7.80 9.40 8.47
C VAL A 168 -7.53 10.60 7.57
N ALA A 169 -7.26 10.37 6.30
CA ALA A 169 -6.99 11.42 5.32
C ALA A 169 -8.20 12.35 5.12
N ALA A 170 -9.41 11.78 4.98
CA ALA A 170 -10.64 12.55 4.80
C ALA A 170 -10.96 13.44 6.01
N VAL A 171 -10.77 12.92 7.23
CA VAL A 171 -10.95 13.69 8.46
C VAL A 171 -9.92 14.82 8.55
N ASN A 172 -8.64 14.52 8.29
CA ASN A 172 -7.57 15.52 8.35
C ASN A 172 -7.74 16.64 7.30
N ALA A 173 -8.30 16.32 6.13
CA ALA A 173 -8.63 17.32 5.11
C ALA A 173 -9.85 18.19 5.46
N GLY A 174 -10.58 17.85 6.52
CA GLY A 174 -11.74 18.62 6.99
C GLY A 174 -13.02 18.29 6.23
N ALA A 175 -13.27 17.01 5.91
CA ALA A 175 -14.58 16.56 5.45
C ALA A 175 -15.69 17.05 6.41
N ALA A 176 -16.81 17.54 5.87
CA ALA A 176 -17.92 18.00 6.72
C ALA A 176 -18.53 16.85 7.53
N SER A 177 -18.58 15.65 6.93
CA SER A 177 -18.94 14.42 7.62
C SER A 177 -18.52 13.20 6.81
N ILE A 178 -18.23 12.10 7.51
CA ILE A 178 -18.10 10.79 6.90
C ILE A 178 -19.48 10.11 6.86
N VAL A 179 -19.92 9.76 5.66
CA VAL A 179 -21.21 9.11 5.39
C VAL A 179 -21.13 7.66 5.80
N ASP A 180 -22.05 7.23 6.67
CA ASP A 180 -22.20 5.82 7.03
C ASP A 180 -22.76 5.04 5.84
N PRO A 181 -22.07 4.03 5.30
CA PRO A 181 -22.54 3.28 4.14
C PRO A 181 -23.69 2.31 4.45
N ARG A 182 -23.90 1.91 5.71
CA ARG A 182 -24.81 0.81 6.07
C ARG A 182 -26.26 1.03 5.63
N PRO A 183 -26.85 2.25 5.73
CA PRO A 183 -28.20 2.51 5.23
C PRO A 183 -28.35 2.30 3.72
N PHE A 184 -27.25 2.38 2.97
CA PHE A 184 -27.21 2.34 1.51
C PHE A 184 -26.71 1.00 0.96
N ALA A 185 -26.18 0.13 1.84
CA ALA A 185 -25.59 -1.15 1.51
C ALA A 185 -26.55 -2.07 0.75
N THR A 186 -26.02 -2.77 -0.26
CA THR A 186 -26.68 -3.93 -0.88
C THR A 186 -26.74 -5.09 0.11
N ASP A 187 -27.51 -6.15 -0.19
CA ASP A 187 -27.60 -7.33 0.69
C ASP A 187 -26.24 -8.01 0.88
N THR A 188 -25.42 -8.05 -0.17
CA THR A 188 -24.03 -8.53 -0.08
C THR A 188 -23.21 -7.70 0.90
N MET A 189 -23.27 -6.36 0.79
CA MET A 189 -22.50 -5.48 1.69
C MET A 189 -23.05 -5.50 3.13
N ARG A 190 -24.37 -5.66 3.31
CA ARG A 190 -24.97 -5.86 4.64
C ARG A 190 -24.41 -7.09 5.34
N GLY A 191 -24.31 -8.22 4.63
CA GLY A 191 -23.71 -9.45 5.17
C GLY A 191 -22.27 -9.25 5.66
N VAL A 192 -21.50 -8.40 4.98
CA VAL A 192 -20.13 -8.05 5.39
C VAL A 192 -20.13 -7.28 6.71
N PHE A 193 -20.99 -6.26 6.84
CA PHE A 193 -21.11 -5.52 8.10
C PHE A 193 -21.64 -6.38 9.26
N GLU A 194 -22.50 -7.35 8.98
CA GLU A 194 -22.98 -8.31 9.98
C GLU A 194 -21.87 -9.25 10.45
N GLN A 195 -21.03 -9.73 9.52
CA GLN A 195 -19.90 -10.59 9.82
C GLN A 195 -18.76 -9.84 10.55
N TYR A 196 -18.56 -8.57 10.23
CA TYR A 196 -17.50 -7.71 10.75
C TYR A 196 -18.08 -6.45 11.43
N PRO A 197 -18.74 -6.58 12.59
CA PRO A 197 -19.49 -5.50 13.22
C PRO A 197 -18.62 -4.36 13.77
N HIS A 198 -17.30 -4.57 13.89
CA HIS A 198 -16.34 -3.56 14.34
C HIS A 198 -16.02 -2.52 13.26
N ILE A 199 -16.31 -2.80 11.99
CA ILE A 199 -16.10 -1.86 10.89
C ILE A 199 -16.95 -0.61 11.15
N GLY A 200 -16.31 0.56 11.07
CA GLY A 200 -16.90 1.87 11.35
C GLY A 200 -17.70 2.45 10.17
N LYS A 201 -17.65 3.78 10.00
CA LYS A 201 -18.33 4.50 8.92
C LYS A 201 -17.52 4.48 7.62
N VAL A 202 -17.11 3.30 7.19
CA VAL A 202 -16.30 3.09 5.98
C VAL A 202 -16.87 1.92 5.20
N LEU A 203 -16.79 1.98 3.87
CA LEU A 203 -17.22 0.92 2.98
C LEU A 203 -16.04 -0.02 2.73
N PRO A 204 -16.08 -1.28 3.20
CA PRO A 204 -14.97 -2.19 2.98
C PRO A 204 -14.93 -2.69 1.53
N ALA A 205 -13.78 -2.57 0.88
CA ALA A 205 -13.52 -3.16 -0.43
C ALA A 205 -13.24 -4.67 -0.26
N VAL A 206 -14.30 -5.46 -0.08
CA VAL A 206 -14.19 -6.91 0.17
C VAL A 206 -14.32 -7.74 -1.09
N GLY A 207 -13.17 -8.20 -1.59
CA GLY A 207 -13.06 -9.04 -2.77
C GLY A 207 -13.50 -8.31 -4.05
N TYR A 208 -12.91 -8.72 -5.16
CA TYR A 208 -13.05 -7.96 -6.40
C TYR A 208 -13.70 -8.77 -7.53
N SER A 209 -14.51 -9.77 -7.19
CA SER A 209 -15.37 -10.41 -8.19
C SER A 209 -16.31 -9.39 -8.82
N ARG A 210 -16.78 -9.66 -10.05
CA ARG A 210 -17.71 -8.77 -10.74
C ARG A 210 -18.94 -8.43 -9.90
N ALA A 211 -19.50 -9.42 -9.19
CA ALA A 211 -20.63 -9.22 -8.31
C ALA A 211 -20.32 -8.30 -7.11
N GLN A 212 -19.10 -8.37 -6.58
CA GLN A 212 -18.64 -7.50 -5.49
C GLN A 212 -18.40 -6.06 -5.98
N LEU A 213 -17.78 -5.87 -7.14
CA LEU A 213 -17.63 -4.55 -7.76
C LEU A 213 -18.99 -3.91 -8.05
N ASP A 214 -19.95 -4.68 -8.57
CA ASP A 214 -21.32 -4.21 -8.79
C ASP A 214 -22.01 -3.87 -7.44
N ALA A 215 -21.79 -4.66 -6.39
CA ALA A 215 -22.32 -4.38 -5.04
C ALA A 215 -21.74 -3.09 -4.42
N LEU A 216 -20.43 -2.85 -4.58
CA LEU A 216 -19.77 -1.61 -4.19
C LEU A 216 -20.34 -0.42 -4.98
N GLN A 217 -20.43 -0.54 -6.31
CA GLN A 217 -20.99 0.49 -7.18
C GLN A 217 -22.41 0.88 -6.78
N GLN A 218 -23.29 -0.10 -6.52
CA GLN A 218 -24.66 0.16 -6.12
C GLN A 218 -24.75 0.82 -4.75
N THR A 219 -23.90 0.42 -3.80
CA THR A 219 -23.83 1.04 -2.47
C THR A 219 -23.37 2.50 -2.58
N ILE A 220 -22.36 2.78 -3.41
CA ILE A 220 -21.91 4.13 -3.72
C ILE A 220 -23.07 4.93 -4.29
N LYS A 221 -23.67 4.50 -5.41
CA LYS A 221 -24.75 5.24 -6.09
C LYS A 221 -25.97 5.53 -5.21
N ARG A 222 -26.26 4.67 -4.24
CA ARG A 222 -27.37 4.85 -3.28
C ARG A 222 -27.05 5.83 -2.15
N SER A 223 -25.78 6.05 -1.81
CA SER A 223 -25.43 6.92 -0.70
C SER A 223 -25.68 8.39 -1.02
N ASP A 224 -25.78 9.23 0.00
CA ASP A 224 -25.95 10.68 -0.14
C ASP A 224 -24.62 11.44 0.00
N ALA A 225 -23.52 10.76 -0.35
CA ALA A 225 -22.19 11.36 -0.38
C ALA A 225 -22.00 12.22 -1.62
N GLU A 226 -21.23 13.30 -1.46
CA GLU A 226 -20.88 14.23 -2.53
C GLU A 226 -19.57 13.79 -3.21
N VAL A 227 -18.66 13.18 -2.45
CA VAL A 227 -17.34 12.71 -2.91
C VAL A 227 -17.08 11.30 -2.40
N VAL A 228 -16.36 10.50 -3.20
CA VAL A 228 -15.88 9.18 -2.78
C VAL A 228 -14.36 9.23 -2.58
N VAL A 229 -13.90 8.89 -1.37
CA VAL A 229 -12.48 8.73 -1.07
C VAL A 229 -12.12 7.26 -1.14
N CYS A 230 -11.11 6.93 -1.94
CA CYS A 230 -10.59 5.58 -2.15
C CYS A 230 -9.27 5.40 -1.39
N GLY A 231 -9.30 4.64 -0.29
CA GLY A 231 -8.14 4.26 0.51
C GLY A 231 -7.58 2.87 0.19
N THR A 232 -7.91 2.32 -0.98
CA THR A 232 -7.38 1.03 -1.45
C THR A 232 -6.08 1.22 -2.26
N PRO A 233 -5.18 0.22 -2.30
CA PRO A 233 -3.98 0.28 -3.16
C PRO A 233 -4.31 0.42 -4.65
N CYS A 234 -5.36 -0.27 -5.13
CA CYS A 234 -5.83 -0.13 -6.51
C CYS A 234 -6.70 1.12 -6.70
N ASP A 235 -6.74 1.62 -7.93
CA ASP A 235 -7.65 2.70 -8.31
C ASP A 235 -9.06 2.17 -8.63
N LEU A 236 -9.92 2.08 -7.61
CA LEU A 236 -11.31 1.67 -7.80
C LEU A 236 -12.10 2.61 -8.71
N GLY A 237 -11.66 3.87 -8.90
CA GLY A 237 -12.30 4.81 -9.81
C GLY A 237 -12.23 4.37 -11.27
N GLN A 238 -11.21 3.61 -11.65
CA GLN A 238 -11.08 3.03 -13.00
C GLN A 238 -11.99 1.80 -13.20
N LEU A 239 -12.37 1.12 -12.11
CA LEU A 239 -13.17 -0.11 -12.15
C LEU A 239 -14.66 0.16 -11.93
N ILE A 240 -14.99 1.23 -11.20
CA ILE A 240 -16.35 1.55 -10.75
C ILE A 240 -16.77 2.92 -11.28
N ALA A 241 -17.66 2.91 -12.28
CA ALA A 241 -18.26 4.13 -12.80
C ALA A 241 -19.28 4.75 -11.82
N THR A 242 -19.15 6.04 -11.56
CA THR A 242 -20.07 6.84 -10.73
C THR A 242 -20.09 8.28 -11.24
N ASP A 243 -21.14 9.02 -10.92
CA ASP A 243 -21.31 10.44 -11.22
C ASP A 243 -20.59 11.36 -10.22
N ARG A 244 -20.04 10.78 -9.16
CA ARG A 244 -19.33 11.49 -8.09
C ARG A 244 -17.85 11.58 -8.37
N PRO A 245 -17.20 12.68 -7.95
CA PRO A 245 -15.74 12.74 -7.97
C PRO A 245 -15.13 11.67 -7.08
N TRP A 246 -14.06 11.06 -7.58
CA TRP A 246 -13.17 10.19 -6.83
C TRP A 246 -11.95 10.99 -6.35
N VAL A 247 -11.54 10.73 -5.11
CA VAL A 247 -10.27 11.21 -4.57
C VAL A 247 -9.53 10.01 -3.99
N ARG A 248 -8.27 9.80 -4.38
CA ARG A 248 -7.46 8.73 -3.80
C ARG A 248 -6.77 9.21 -2.54
N ALA A 249 -6.72 8.33 -1.54
CA ALA A 249 -5.85 8.45 -0.39
C ALA A 249 -4.67 7.51 -0.58
N ARG A 250 -3.44 8.04 -0.55
CA ARG A 250 -2.21 7.29 -0.80
C ARG A 250 -1.22 7.52 0.33
N TYR A 251 -0.46 6.49 0.67
CA TYR A 251 0.70 6.67 1.52
C TYR A 251 1.83 7.25 0.69
N GLU A 252 2.46 8.30 1.20
CA GLU A 252 3.73 8.80 0.68
C GLU A 252 4.84 8.40 1.66
N PHE A 253 6.00 8.07 1.13
CA PHE A 253 7.18 7.88 1.97
C PHE A 253 7.84 9.25 2.19
N GLU A 254 8.03 9.60 3.46
CA GLU A 254 8.80 10.79 3.84
C GLU A 254 9.94 10.34 4.75
N GLU A 255 11.16 10.49 4.27
CA GLU A 255 12.33 10.12 5.06
C GLU A 255 12.42 10.95 6.34
N SER A 256 12.73 10.27 7.46
CA SER A 256 12.88 10.89 8.77
C SER A 256 14.31 10.69 9.27
N ASP A 257 14.89 11.77 9.78
CA ASP A 257 16.22 11.82 10.40
C ASP A 257 17.40 11.44 9.47
N ASN A 258 18.28 12.42 9.26
CA ASN A 258 19.64 12.24 8.73
C ASN A 258 19.77 11.61 7.33
N ASP A 259 18.74 11.64 6.47
CA ASP A 259 18.83 11.21 5.06
C ASP A 259 19.52 9.84 4.90
N THR A 260 19.17 8.89 5.76
CA THR A 260 19.84 7.59 5.87
C THR A 260 19.66 6.73 4.61
N LEU A 261 18.41 6.55 4.17
CA LEU A 261 18.04 5.91 2.92
C LEU A 261 18.59 6.69 1.73
N SER A 262 18.37 8.01 1.67
CA SER A 262 18.87 8.84 0.57
C SER A 262 20.38 8.70 0.38
N ARG A 263 21.17 8.79 1.46
CA ARG A 263 22.63 8.58 1.39
C ARG A 263 23.02 7.15 1.00
N ALA A 264 22.27 6.13 1.45
CA ALA A 264 22.51 4.75 1.06
C ALA A 264 22.26 4.54 -0.45
N LEU A 265 21.19 5.13 -0.98
CA LEU A 265 20.85 5.10 -2.41
C LEU A 265 21.87 5.88 -3.24
N GLU A 266 22.25 7.10 -2.84
CA GLU A 266 23.28 7.90 -3.52
C GLU A 266 24.62 7.16 -3.59
N ARG A 267 25.03 6.52 -2.49
CA ARG A 267 26.22 5.69 -2.46
C ARG A 267 26.09 4.50 -3.41
N PHE A 268 24.97 3.79 -3.37
CA PHE A 268 24.70 2.66 -4.27
C PHE A 268 24.82 3.07 -5.74
N LEU A 269 24.17 4.17 -6.14
CA LEU A 269 24.23 4.70 -7.51
C LEU A 269 25.65 5.11 -7.90
N THR A 270 26.39 5.75 -6.99
CA THR A 270 27.78 6.16 -7.24
C THR A 270 28.71 4.96 -7.41
N ASP A 271 28.63 3.97 -6.50
CA ASP A 271 29.46 2.77 -6.50
C ASP A 271 29.26 1.93 -7.80
N HIS A 272 28.10 2.07 -8.44
CA HIS A 272 27.74 1.37 -9.69
C HIS A 272 27.83 2.26 -10.95
N GLY A 273 28.23 3.52 -10.84
CA GLY A 273 28.39 4.43 -11.98
C GLY A 273 27.07 4.87 -12.63
N LEU A 274 26.00 4.98 -11.83
CA LEU A 274 24.63 5.35 -12.24
C LEU A 274 24.22 6.77 -11.80
N ALA A 275 25.09 7.49 -11.08
CA ALA A 275 24.85 8.85 -10.56
C ALA A 275 25.25 9.96 -11.55
#